data_AF-W6NDT6-F1
#
_entry.id   AF-W6NDT6-F1
#
_cell.length_a   1.000
_cell.length_b   1.000
_cell.length_c   1.000
_cell.angle_alpha   90.00
_cell.angle_beta   90.00
_cell.angle_gamma   90.00
#
_symmetry.space_group_name_H-M   'P 1'
#
loop_
_entity.id
_entity.type
_entity.pdbx_description
1 polymer ?
#
loop_
_entity_poly.entity_id
_entity_poly.type
_entity_poly.pdbx_seq_one_letter_code
_entity_poly.pdbx_strand_id
1 'polypeptide(L)'
;MAFCSLTIPIKAKIDHQDIKHVHKTATKPKVEAAHKHIDSIDIKKSYTELFKAKRRDQLGAIESIVNIEESKRRRYVEEVVKNVKDILRENRETLERIGHLASDPYPHDSETLTNAISKVLENVAFFSDLSLRFPFIEKLMEKDRKLRTDVVWAYNYAKETGLCDVDTSKVLDMMAQQHGIIPKSEKFINPYDKERAKKDLEELAAQEQERHAMEKDSKITKKKRKSESKSEL
;
A
#
# COMPACT_ATOMS: atom_id res chain seq x y z
N MET A 1 -23.72 2.67 25.90
CA MET A 1 -25.10 3.09 25.57
C MET A 1 -25.52 2.33 24.33
N ALA A 2 -26.48 1.43 24.46
CA ALA A 2 -27.06 0.67 23.37
C ALA A 2 -28.14 1.53 22.67
N PHE A 3 -28.16 1.53 21.34
CA PHE A 3 -29.34 1.95 20.58
C PHE A 3 -29.83 0.77 19.75
N CYS A 4 -30.84 0.13 20.30
CA CYS A 4 -31.76 -0.78 19.66
C CYS A 4 -32.86 0.08 19.00
N SER A 5 -33.22 -0.17 17.75
CA SER A 5 -34.54 0.19 17.26
C SER A 5 -35.02 -0.77 16.17
N LEU A 6 -36.04 -1.54 16.54
CA LEU A 6 -36.84 -2.43 15.73
C LEU A 6 -37.84 -1.62 14.91
N THR A 7 -38.08 -2.00 13.64
CA THR A 7 -39.40 -1.82 13.01
C THR A 7 -39.79 -3.04 12.19
N ILE A 8 -41.05 -3.46 12.37
CA ILE A 8 -41.76 -4.63 11.80
C ILE A 8 -42.52 -4.18 10.53
N PRO A 9 -42.78 -5.05 9.53
CA PRO A 9 -43.33 -4.64 8.23
C PRO A 9 -44.86 -4.47 8.24
N ILE A 10 -45.35 -3.50 7.47
CA ILE A 10 -46.78 -3.31 7.19
C ILE A 10 -47.12 -3.96 5.85
N LYS A 11 -48.01 -4.97 5.89
CA LYS A 11 -48.75 -5.49 4.73
C LYS A 11 -49.89 -4.51 4.39
N ALA A 12 -49.96 -4.05 3.15
CA ALA A 12 -51.19 -3.52 2.57
C ALA A 12 -51.44 -4.22 1.22
N LYS A 13 -52.63 -4.80 1.10
CA LYS A 13 -53.16 -5.52 -0.05
C LYS A 13 -54.11 -4.55 -0.74
N ILE A 14 -53.87 -4.21 -2.00
CA ILE A 14 -54.85 -3.51 -2.85
C ILE A 14 -54.91 -4.28 -4.17
N ASP A 15 -56.14 -4.64 -4.53
CA ASP A 15 -56.54 -5.44 -5.68
C ASP A 15 -56.54 -4.64 -6.98
N HIS A 16 -56.48 -5.36 -8.10
CA HIS A 16 -56.32 -4.91 -9.48
C HIS A 16 -57.51 -4.12 -10.04
N GLN A 17 -57.22 -3.17 -10.96
CA GLN A 17 -57.81 -3.14 -12.31
C GLN A 17 -57.16 -2.10 -13.25
N ASP A 18 -56.39 -2.63 -14.21
CA ASP A 18 -56.51 -2.48 -15.66
C ASP A 18 -56.33 -1.16 -16.46
N ILE A 19 -55.40 -1.31 -17.43
CA ILE A 19 -55.32 -0.76 -18.80
C ILE A 19 -54.76 0.67 -18.99
N LYS A 20 -53.55 0.75 -19.57
CA LYS A 20 -53.30 1.19 -20.97
C LYS A 20 -51.82 1.01 -21.35
N HIS A 21 -51.59 0.22 -22.40
CA HIS A 21 -50.33 0.13 -23.12
C HIS A 21 -49.94 1.49 -23.70
N VAL A 22 -48.72 1.96 -23.37
CA VAL A 22 -47.97 2.88 -24.22
C VAL A 22 -46.56 2.31 -24.35
N HIS A 23 -46.24 1.82 -25.55
CA HIS A 23 -44.88 1.57 -25.98
C HIS A 23 -44.09 2.88 -25.88
N LYS A 24 -43.08 2.94 -25.00
CA LYS A 24 -41.93 3.84 -25.15
C LYS A 24 -40.64 3.04 -25.00
N THR A 25 -40.09 2.78 -26.18
CA THR A 25 -38.71 2.51 -26.55
C THR A 25 -37.63 2.70 -25.49
N ALA A 26 -36.74 1.70 -25.46
CA ALA A 26 -35.52 1.59 -24.68
C ALA A 26 -34.56 2.78 -24.86
N THR A 27 -34.28 3.48 -23.76
CA THR A 27 -33.04 4.25 -23.56
C THR A 27 -32.81 4.47 -22.06
N LYS A 28 -32.60 3.39 -21.28
CA LYS A 28 -32.31 3.46 -19.83
C LYS A 28 -31.01 2.84 -19.29
N PRO A 29 -30.13 2.13 -20.05
CA PRO A 29 -28.91 1.60 -19.43
C PRO A 29 -27.79 2.65 -19.23
N LYS A 30 -27.74 3.71 -20.04
CA LYS A 30 -26.60 4.64 -20.06
C LYS A 30 -26.61 5.67 -18.92
N VAL A 31 -27.80 6.09 -18.49
CA VAL A 31 -27.97 7.09 -17.43
C VAL A 31 -27.76 6.46 -16.05
N GLU A 32 -28.28 5.27 -15.81
CA GLU A 32 -28.11 4.55 -14.54
C GLU A 32 -26.65 4.12 -14.31
N ALA A 33 -25.96 3.66 -15.37
CA ALA A 33 -24.54 3.35 -15.30
C ALA A 33 -23.67 4.59 -15.04
N ALA A 34 -24.01 5.74 -15.64
CA ALA A 34 -23.29 6.99 -15.40
C ALA A 34 -23.47 7.50 -13.96
N HIS A 35 -24.68 7.43 -13.40
CA HIS A 35 -24.94 7.82 -12.01
C HIS A 35 -24.24 6.86 -11.03
N LYS A 36 -24.37 5.54 -11.19
CA LYS A 36 -23.65 4.55 -10.37
C LYS A 36 -22.13 4.74 -10.44
N HIS A 37 -21.60 5.09 -11.60
CA HIS A 37 -20.18 5.37 -11.78
C HIS A 37 -19.76 6.66 -11.05
N ILE A 38 -20.55 7.73 -11.12
CA ILE A 38 -20.29 8.97 -10.39
C ILE A 38 -20.37 8.74 -8.87
N ASP A 39 -21.38 8.00 -8.39
CA ASP A 39 -21.55 7.65 -6.99
C ASP A 39 -20.39 6.76 -6.50
N SER A 40 -19.95 5.79 -7.30
CA SER A 40 -18.79 4.94 -6.97
C SER A 40 -17.48 5.74 -6.87
N ILE A 41 -17.30 6.73 -7.74
CA ILE A 41 -16.14 7.64 -7.71
C ILE A 41 -16.19 8.47 -6.43
N ASP A 42 -17.36 8.97 -6.04
CA ASP A 42 -17.52 9.79 -4.85
C ASP A 42 -17.26 8.98 -3.57
N ILE A 43 -17.76 7.75 -3.51
CA ILE A 43 -17.52 6.86 -2.37
C ILE A 43 -16.05 6.43 -2.28
N LYS A 44 -15.40 6.13 -3.42
CA LYS A 44 -13.96 5.84 -3.43
C LYS A 44 -13.15 7.04 -2.92
N LYS A 45 -13.49 8.26 -3.32
CA LYS A 45 -12.87 9.49 -2.78
C LYS A 45 -13.11 9.65 -1.29
N SER A 46 -14.35 9.42 -0.83
CA SER A 46 -14.71 9.50 0.59
C SER A 46 -13.89 8.52 1.44
N TYR A 47 -13.77 7.26 0.97
CA TYR A 47 -12.89 6.26 1.59
C TYR A 47 -11.44 6.74 1.64
N THR A 48 -10.89 7.24 0.53
CA THR A 48 -9.51 7.73 0.49
C THR A 48 -9.26 8.88 1.49
N GLU A 49 -10.23 9.77 1.71
CA GLU A 49 -10.09 10.85 2.70
C GLU A 49 -10.15 10.33 4.15
N LEU A 50 -11.03 9.38 4.45
CA LEU A 50 -11.06 8.70 5.75
C LEU A 50 -9.76 7.92 6.00
N PHE A 51 -9.26 7.24 4.97
CA PHE A 51 -7.98 6.54 5.02
C PHE A 51 -6.84 7.51 5.33
N LYS A 52 -6.74 8.65 4.63
CA LYS A 52 -5.74 9.69 4.94
C LYS A 52 -5.84 10.22 6.37
N ALA A 53 -7.05 10.39 6.89
CA ALA A 53 -7.24 10.78 8.30
C ALA A 53 -6.64 9.72 9.24
N LYS A 54 -6.97 8.45 8.99
CA LYS A 54 -6.40 7.32 9.75
C LYS A 54 -4.87 7.27 9.66
N ARG A 55 -4.30 7.57 8.49
CA ARG A 55 -2.85 7.62 8.28
C ARG A 55 -2.18 8.69 9.14
N ARG A 56 -2.81 9.86 9.32
CA ARG A 56 -2.28 10.90 10.24
C ARG A 56 -2.24 10.41 11.68
N ASP A 57 -3.30 9.76 12.15
CA ASP A 57 -3.35 9.20 13.50
C ASP A 57 -2.27 8.13 13.71
N GLN A 58 -2.09 7.24 12.73
CA GLN A 58 -1.06 6.22 12.73
C GLN A 58 0.34 6.82 12.79
N LEU A 59 0.62 7.87 12.00
CA LEU A 59 1.91 8.56 12.03
C LEU A 59 2.18 9.21 13.41
N GLY A 60 1.18 9.82 14.04
CA GLY A 60 1.31 10.33 15.41
C GLY A 60 1.58 9.21 16.44
N ALA A 61 0.96 8.05 16.27
CA ALA A 61 1.25 6.89 17.11
C ALA A 61 2.70 6.41 16.92
N ILE A 62 3.20 6.40 15.67
CA ILE A 62 4.58 6.02 15.37
C ILE A 62 5.59 7.00 15.99
N GLU A 63 5.33 8.31 15.92
CA GLU A 63 6.17 9.31 16.58
C GLU A 63 6.23 9.07 18.09
N SER A 64 5.09 8.72 18.69
CA SER A 64 5.03 8.35 20.11
C SER A 64 5.88 7.10 20.41
N ILE A 65 5.86 6.09 19.53
CA ILE A 65 6.67 4.87 19.67
C ILE A 65 8.17 5.16 19.57
N VAL A 66 8.58 6.03 18.63
CA VAL A 66 9.98 6.43 18.47
C VAL A 66 10.53 7.04 19.77
N ASN A 67 9.69 7.79 20.48
CA ASN A 67 10.03 8.45 21.74
C ASN A 67 9.97 7.53 22.98
N ILE A 68 9.55 6.26 22.84
CA ILE A 68 9.66 5.28 23.92
C ILE A 68 11.14 5.03 24.25
N GLU A 69 11.43 4.85 25.54
CA GLU A 69 12.74 4.44 26.04
C GLU A 69 13.27 3.22 25.25
N GLU A 70 14.51 3.33 24.75
CA GLU A 70 15.10 2.35 23.83
C GLU A 70 15.04 0.90 24.36
N SER A 71 15.22 0.72 25.68
CA SER A 71 15.16 -0.58 26.37
C SER A 71 13.81 -1.28 26.24
N LYS A 72 12.71 -0.52 26.14
CA LYS A 72 11.33 -1.02 26.07
C LYS A 72 10.78 -0.98 24.65
N ARG A 73 11.27 -0.05 23.83
CA ARG A 73 10.76 0.23 22.48
C ARG A 73 10.75 -1.02 21.60
N ARG A 74 11.82 -1.83 21.64
CA ARG A 74 11.90 -3.05 20.83
C ARG A 74 10.76 -4.03 21.16
N ARG A 75 10.57 -4.35 22.44
CA ARG A 75 9.53 -5.29 22.89
C ARG A 75 8.14 -4.77 22.55
N TYR A 76 7.90 -3.47 22.75
CA TYR A 76 6.63 -2.84 22.42
C TYR A 76 6.32 -2.96 20.92
N VAL A 77 7.29 -2.63 20.05
CA VAL A 77 7.13 -2.74 18.60
C VAL A 77 6.92 -4.19 18.17
N GLU A 78 7.63 -5.16 18.76
CA GLU A 78 7.40 -6.59 18.47
C GLU A 78 5.96 -7.04 18.81
N GLU A 79 5.39 -6.54 19.92
CA GLU A 79 3.97 -6.76 20.27
C GLU A 79 3.01 -6.12 19.27
N VAL A 80 3.28 -4.88 18.85
CA VAL A 80 2.49 -4.19 17.82
C VAL A 80 2.54 -4.95 16.49
N VAL A 81 3.72 -5.40 16.06
CA VAL A 81 3.88 -6.19 14.83
C VAL A 81 3.11 -7.51 14.92
N LYS A 82 3.12 -8.18 16.08
CA LYS A 82 2.33 -9.38 16.30
C LYS A 82 0.82 -9.11 16.15
N ASN A 83 0.32 -8.02 16.72
CA ASN A 83 -1.08 -7.63 16.56
C ASN A 83 -1.44 -7.33 15.10
N VAL A 84 -0.58 -6.59 14.39
CA VAL A 84 -0.75 -6.31 12.96
C VAL A 84 -0.82 -7.60 12.15
N LYS A 85 0.06 -8.56 12.42
CA LYS A 85 0.04 -9.88 11.77
C LYS A 85 -1.29 -10.59 11.97
N ASP A 86 -1.79 -10.63 13.21
CA ASP A 86 -3.02 -11.32 13.54
C ASP A 86 -4.21 -10.68 12.82
N ILE A 87 -4.28 -9.35 12.75
CA ILE A 87 -5.29 -8.60 11.99
C ILE A 87 -5.18 -8.89 10.48
N LEU A 88 -3.98 -8.83 9.91
CA LEU A 88 -3.80 -9.08 8.47
C LEU A 88 -4.28 -10.48 8.10
N ARG A 89 -3.91 -11.50 8.88
CA ARG A 89 -4.32 -12.88 8.65
C ARG A 89 -5.84 -13.06 8.76
N GLU A 90 -6.47 -12.56 9.82
CA GLU A 90 -7.92 -12.71 10.02
C GLU A 90 -8.73 -12.07 8.87
N ASN A 91 -8.32 -10.89 8.43
CA ASN A 91 -9.04 -10.16 7.39
C ASN A 91 -8.74 -10.72 6.00
N ARG A 92 -7.52 -11.24 5.76
CA ARG A 92 -7.20 -12.03 4.59
C ARG A 92 -8.11 -13.26 4.48
N GLU A 93 -8.21 -14.06 5.53
CA GLU A 93 -9.07 -15.26 5.55
C GLU A 93 -10.55 -14.90 5.31
N THR A 94 -10.99 -13.75 5.81
CA THR A 94 -12.34 -13.23 5.57
C THR A 94 -12.56 -12.88 4.09
N LEU A 95 -11.61 -12.18 3.47
CA LEU A 95 -11.68 -11.80 2.05
C LEU A 95 -11.63 -13.04 1.14
N GLU A 96 -10.72 -13.98 1.42
CA GLU A 96 -10.60 -15.24 0.68
C GLU A 96 -11.88 -16.10 0.80
N ARG A 97 -12.49 -16.15 1.99
CA ARG A 97 -13.76 -16.88 2.21
C ARG A 97 -14.93 -16.28 1.44
N ILE A 98 -14.97 -14.96 1.33
CA ILE A 98 -15.98 -14.22 0.54
C ILE A 98 -15.71 -14.40 -0.97
N GLY A 99 -14.49 -14.77 -1.35
CA GLY A 99 -14.07 -14.89 -2.75
C GLY A 99 -13.88 -13.52 -3.42
N HIS A 100 -13.57 -12.49 -2.62
CA HIS A 100 -13.33 -11.14 -3.12
C HIS A 100 -11.93 -11.02 -3.73
N LEU A 101 -11.85 -10.38 -4.90
CA LEU A 101 -10.60 -10.09 -5.59
C LEU A 101 -10.24 -8.61 -5.44
N ALA A 102 -8.94 -8.30 -5.35
CA ALA A 102 -8.47 -6.91 -5.25
C ALA A 102 -8.89 -6.04 -6.45
N SER A 103 -9.11 -6.64 -7.62
CA SER A 103 -9.61 -5.99 -8.83
C SER A 103 -11.11 -5.73 -8.85
N ASP A 104 -11.85 -6.26 -7.87
CA ASP A 104 -13.31 -6.11 -7.84
C ASP A 104 -13.70 -4.63 -7.65
N PRO A 105 -14.80 -4.18 -8.28
CA PRO A 105 -15.24 -2.80 -8.14
C PRO A 105 -15.52 -2.41 -6.69
N TYR A 106 -14.99 -1.27 -6.28
CA TYR A 106 -15.31 -0.60 -5.01
C TYR A 106 -16.24 0.59 -5.28
N PRO A 107 -17.24 0.90 -4.45
CA PRO A 107 -17.53 0.35 -3.10
C PRO A 107 -18.36 -0.93 -3.07
N HIS A 108 -18.43 -1.56 -1.89
CA HIS A 108 -19.22 -2.75 -1.63
C HIS A 108 -20.37 -2.49 -0.65
N ASP A 109 -21.51 -3.13 -0.89
CA ASP A 109 -22.70 -3.03 -0.03
C ASP A 109 -22.54 -3.78 1.31
N SER A 110 -21.57 -4.70 1.39
CA SER A 110 -21.30 -5.45 2.61
C SER A 110 -20.37 -4.67 3.55
N GLU A 111 -20.89 -4.34 4.74
CA GLU A 111 -20.09 -3.74 5.81
C GLU A 111 -18.91 -4.63 6.20
N THR A 112 -19.13 -5.95 6.29
CA THR A 112 -18.06 -6.91 6.60
C THR A 112 -16.93 -6.85 5.59
N LEU A 113 -17.26 -6.79 4.29
CA LEU A 113 -16.26 -6.70 3.23
C LEU A 113 -15.51 -5.37 3.29
N THR A 114 -16.24 -4.25 3.39
CA THR A 114 -15.64 -2.92 3.49
C THR A 114 -14.73 -2.79 4.72
N ASN A 115 -15.14 -3.33 5.86
CA ASN A 115 -14.33 -3.35 7.08
C ASN A 115 -13.07 -4.22 6.93
N ALA A 116 -13.18 -5.40 6.29
CA ALA A 116 -12.03 -6.28 6.08
C ALA A 116 -10.99 -5.65 5.16
N ILE A 117 -11.43 -5.04 4.04
CA ILE A 117 -10.56 -4.29 3.12
C ILE A 117 -9.86 -3.15 3.88
N SER A 118 -10.63 -2.35 4.63
CA SER A 118 -10.10 -1.22 5.38
C SER A 118 -9.03 -1.65 6.37
N LYS A 119 -9.30 -2.72 7.15
CA LYS A 119 -8.33 -3.29 8.08
C LYS A 119 -7.06 -3.76 7.38
N VAL A 120 -7.15 -4.44 6.23
CA VAL A 120 -5.95 -4.86 5.47
C VAL A 120 -5.12 -3.66 5.03
N LEU A 121 -5.75 -2.68 4.36
CA LEU A 121 -5.07 -1.52 3.81
C LEU A 121 -4.43 -0.65 4.90
N GLU A 122 -5.16 -0.39 5.99
CA GLU A 122 -4.67 0.42 7.10
C GLU A 122 -3.50 -0.25 7.84
N ASN A 123 -3.56 -1.57 8.03
CA ASN A 123 -2.53 -2.29 8.78
C ASN A 123 -1.27 -2.53 7.96
N VAL A 124 -1.36 -2.78 6.65
CA VAL A 124 -0.16 -2.90 5.81
C VAL A 124 0.53 -1.54 5.62
N ALA A 125 -0.23 -0.43 5.54
CA ALA A 125 0.33 0.90 5.53
C ALA A 125 1.06 1.22 6.85
N PHE A 126 0.42 0.94 7.99
CA PHE A 126 1.04 1.11 9.31
C PHE A 126 2.28 0.24 9.51
N PHE A 127 2.23 -1.03 9.09
CA PHE A 127 3.38 -1.91 9.11
C PHE A 127 4.55 -1.36 8.29
N SER A 128 4.25 -0.76 7.14
CA SER A 128 5.28 -0.19 6.26
C SER A 128 6.05 0.92 6.93
N ASP A 129 5.35 1.83 7.60
CA ASP A 129 5.97 2.88 8.39
C ASP A 129 6.81 2.35 9.56
N LEU A 130 6.28 1.39 10.31
CA LEU A 130 7.00 0.75 11.41
C LEU A 130 8.27 0.11 10.89
N SER A 131 8.17 -0.65 9.81
CA SER A 131 9.29 -1.38 9.25
C SER A 131 10.40 -0.46 8.72
N LEU A 132 10.05 0.67 8.12
CA LEU A 132 11.06 1.60 7.64
C LEU A 132 11.75 2.32 8.81
N ARG A 133 11.02 2.64 9.89
CA ARG A 133 11.60 3.32 11.06
C ARG A 133 12.34 2.42 12.03
N PHE A 134 12.03 1.12 12.03
CA PHE A 134 12.62 0.16 12.95
C PHE A 134 13.33 -0.96 12.17
N PRO A 135 14.62 -0.80 11.82
CA PRO A 135 15.36 -1.73 10.96
C PRO A 135 15.40 -3.17 11.48
N PHE A 136 15.27 -3.39 12.80
CA PHE A 136 15.25 -4.75 13.35
C PHE A 136 14.04 -5.59 12.89
N ILE A 137 12.98 -4.96 12.35
CA ILE A 137 11.82 -5.66 11.77
C ILE A 137 12.24 -6.49 10.55
N GLU A 138 13.30 -6.12 9.83
CA GLU A 138 13.87 -6.93 8.74
C GLU A 138 14.21 -8.35 9.24
N LYS A 139 14.92 -8.44 10.37
CA LYS A 139 15.25 -9.72 11.01
C LYS A 139 14.02 -10.47 11.55
N LEU A 140 12.97 -9.75 11.95
CA LEU A 140 11.72 -10.36 12.40
C LEU A 140 10.99 -11.02 11.20
N MET A 141 10.95 -10.33 10.07
CA MET A 141 10.38 -10.83 8.81
C MET A 141 11.17 -12.02 8.24
N GLU A 142 12.49 -12.04 8.38
CA GLU A 142 13.33 -13.18 7.98
C GLU A 142 13.03 -14.45 8.81
N LYS A 143 12.81 -14.28 10.11
CA LYS A 143 12.55 -15.39 11.05
C LYS A 143 11.11 -15.88 11.02
N ASP A 144 10.15 -14.98 10.88
CA ASP A 144 8.72 -15.29 10.88
C ASP A 144 8.15 -15.37 9.46
N ARG A 145 8.23 -16.57 8.88
CA ARG A 145 7.71 -16.83 7.53
C ARG A 145 6.21 -16.54 7.38
N LYS A 146 5.42 -16.68 8.46
CA LYS A 146 3.98 -16.41 8.42
C LYS A 146 3.74 -14.91 8.30
N LEU A 147 4.42 -14.11 9.13
CA LEU A 147 4.39 -12.65 9.01
C LEU A 147 4.77 -12.20 7.59
N ARG A 148 5.87 -12.74 7.04
CA ARG A 148 6.27 -12.41 5.66
C ARG A 148 5.19 -12.75 4.65
N THR A 149 4.55 -13.91 4.78
CA THR A 149 3.48 -14.33 3.87
C THR A 149 2.29 -13.38 3.91
N ASP A 150 1.84 -13.00 5.11
CA ASP A 150 0.70 -12.11 5.30
C ASP A 150 0.99 -10.69 4.79
N VAL A 151 2.21 -10.18 5.04
CA VAL A 151 2.63 -8.85 4.56
C VAL A 151 2.79 -8.82 3.04
N VAL A 152 3.39 -9.84 2.41
CA VAL A 152 3.53 -9.92 0.95
C VAL A 152 2.16 -9.95 0.29
N TRP A 153 1.25 -10.76 0.81
CA TRP A 153 -0.13 -10.82 0.33
C TRP A 153 -0.83 -9.46 0.46
N ALA A 154 -0.76 -8.85 1.64
CA ALA A 154 -1.41 -7.56 1.90
C ALA A 154 -0.84 -6.42 1.06
N TYR A 155 0.48 -6.45 0.78
CA TYR A 155 1.13 -5.49 -0.12
C TYR A 155 0.57 -5.60 -1.54
N ASN A 156 0.55 -6.81 -2.12
CA ASN A 156 0.02 -7.03 -3.47
C ASN A 156 -1.45 -6.63 -3.55
N TYR A 157 -2.23 -7.05 -2.56
CA TYR A 157 -3.64 -6.68 -2.45
C TYR A 157 -3.84 -5.16 -2.41
N ALA A 158 -3.06 -4.44 -1.59
CA ALA A 158 -3.14 -2.98 -1.51
C ALA A 158 -2.77 -2.29 -2.84
N LYS A 159 -1.76 -2.80 -3.55
CA LYS A 159 -1.36 -2.27 -4.86
C LYS A 159 -2.43 -2.50 -5.92
N GLU A 160 -3.05 -3.67 -5.95
CA GLU A 160 -4.06 -4.03 -6.93
C GLU A 160 -5.38 -3.27 -6.74
N THR A 161 -5.82 -3.04 -5.50
CA THR A 161 -7.07 -2.29 -5.22
C THR A 161 -7.02 -0.83 -5.69
N GLY A 162 -5.83 -0.21 -5.70
CA GLY A 162 -5.67 1.21 -6.03
C GLY A 162 -6.49 2.14 -5.14
N LEU A 163 -6.73 1.76 -3.88
CA LEU A 163 -7.46 2.55 -2.87
C LEU A 163 -6.51 3.39 -2.00
N CYS A 164 -5.23 3.00 -1.92
CA CYS A 164 -4.22 3.79 -1.23
C CYS A 164 -3.90 5.07 -2.00
N ASP A 165 -3.68 6.16 -1.27
CA ASP A 165 -3.19 7.40 -1.84
C ASP A 165 -1.74 7.24 -2.36
N VAL A 166 -1.29 8.23 -3.14
CA VAL A 166 0.02 8.22 -3.79
C VAL A 166 1.16 8.15 -2.78
N ASP A 167 1.06 8.83 -1.64
CA ASP A 167 2.15 8.87 -0.67
C ASP A 167 2.21 7.58 0.14
N THR A 168 1.07 7.03 0.54
CA THR A 168 1.03 5.69 1.16
C THR A 168 1.55 4.61 0.19
N SER A 169 1.23 4.71 -1.11
CA SER A 169 1.74 3.79 -2.13
C SER A 169 3.26 3.83 -2.25
N LYS A 170 3.88 5.01 -2.16
CA LYS A 170 5.36 5.13 -2.12
C LYS A 170 5.96 4.47 -0.88
N VAL A 171 5.35 4.68 0.28
CA VAL A 171 5.80 4.07 1.55
C VAL A 171 5.72 2.55 1.48
N LEU A 172 4.63 2.00 0.90
CA LEU A 172 4.48 0.57 0.64
C LEU A 172 5.59 0.04 -0.27
N ASP A 173 5.87 0.71 -1.39
CA ASP A 173 6.92 0.30 -2.32
C ASP A 173 8.33 0.40 -1.71
N MET A 174 8.56 1.37 -0.82
CA MET A 174 9.82 1.46 -0.08
C MET A 174 9.99 0.29 0.90
N MET A 175 8.95 -0.05 1.67
CA MET A 175 8.98 -1.22 2.53
C MET A 175 9.18 -2.51 1.72
N ALA A 176 8.48 -2.65 0.60
CA ALA A 176 8.59 -3.81 -0.27
C ALA A 176 10.00 -3.97 -0.85
N GLN A 177 10.67 -2.88 -1.23
CA GLN A 177 12.08 -2.89 -1.61
C GLN A 177 12.98 -3.31 -0.44
N GLN A 178 12.77 -2.74 0.75
CA GLN A 178 13.57 -3.06 1.94
C GLN A 178 13.58 -4.57 2.23
N HIS A 179 12.42 -5.22 2.19
CA HIS A 179 12.26 -6.65 2.47
C HIS A 179 12.49 -7.58 1.29
N GLY A 180 12.85 -7.05 0.12
CA GLY A 180 13.02 -7.82 -1.11
C GLY A 180 11.73 -8.51 -1.55
N ILE A 181 10.59 -7.86 -1.36
CA ILE A 181 9.30 -8.25 -1.97
C ILE A 181 9.31 -7.85 -3.45
N ILE A 182 9.82 -6.65 -3.73
CA ILE A 182 10.10 -6.16 -5.08
C ILE A 182 11.60 -5.83 -5.23
N PRO A 183 12.14 -5.78 -6.47
CA PRO A 183 13.52 -5.39 -6.70
C PRO A 183 13.84 -4.00 -6.14
N LYS A 184 14.97 -3.86 -5.45
CA LYS A 184 15.47 -2.56 -4.98
C LYS A 184 15.89 -1.71 -6.18
N SER A 185 15.45 -0.45 -6.21
CA SER A 185 15.97 0.53 -7.17
C SER A 185 17.40 0.91 -6.82
N GLU A 186 18.20 1.28 -7.82
CA GLU A 186 19.59 1.75 -7.62
C GLU A 186 19.69 2.97 -6.69
N LYS A 187 18.61 3.74 -6.59
CA LYS A 187 18.51 4.95 -5.76
C LYS A 187 17.72 4.71 -4.46
N PHE A 188 17.48 3.45 -4.09
CA PHE A 188 16.75 3.13 -2.88
C PHE A 188 17.55 3.58 -1.65
N ILE A 189 16.99 4.50 -0.89
CA ILE A 189 17.53 4.94 0.40
C ILE A 189 16.36 4.99 1.38
N ASN A 190 16.46 4.28 2.50
CA ASN A 190 15.50 4.42 3.58
C ASN A 190 15.86 5.67 4.42
N PRO A 191 15.04 6.74 4.40
CA PRO A 191 15.36 7.99 5.09
C PRO A 191 15.35 7.88 6.62
N TYR A 192 14.72 6.82 7.16
CA TYR A 192 14.60 6.62 8.61
C TYR A 192 15.74 5.79 9.21
N ASP A 193 16.47 5.04 8.39
CA ASP A 193 17.67 4.30 8.80
C ASP A 193 18.91 5.13 8.50
N LYS A 194 19.21 6.12 9.36
CA LYS A 194 20.30 7.10 9.14
C LYS A 194 21.67 6.44 8.96
N GLU A 195 21.93 5.36 9.69
CA GLU A 195 23.20 4.65 9.64
C GLU A 195 23.37 3.90 8.31
N ARG A 196 22.33 3.15 7.88
CA ARG A 196 22.37 2.45 6.59
C ARG A 196 22.29 3.42 5.42
N ALA A 197 21.48 4.48 5.50
CA ALA A 197 21.38 5.51 4.48
C ALA A 197 22.71 6.22 4.23
N LYS A 198 23.49 6.50 5.29
CA LYS A 198 24.83 7.05 5.16
C LYS A 198 25.76 6.09 4.41
N LYS A 199 25.75 4.80 4.79
CA LYS A 199 26.57 3.78 4.15
C LYS A 199 26.21 3.58 2.67
N ASP A 200 24.93 3.51 2.35
CA ASP A 200 24.45 3.32 0.96
C ASP A 200 24.81 4.54 0.09
N LEU A 201 24.73 5.76 0.64
CA LEU A 201 25.14 6.98 -0.06
C LEU A 201 26.66 7.02 -0.32
N GLU A 202 27.47 6.59 0.65
CA GLU A 202 28.92 6.46 0.49
C GLU A 202 29.28 5.43 -0.61
N GLU A 203 28.58 4.30 -0.65
CA GLU A 203 28.78 3.25 -1.66
C GLU A 203 28.38 3.72 -3.07
N LEU A 204 27.24 4.40 -3.21
CA LEU A 204 26.82 5.01 -4.47
C LEU A 204 27.80 6.08 -4.95
N ALA A 205 28.33 6.90 -4.04
CA ALA A 205 29.34 7.91 -4.37
C ALA A 205 30.65 7.26 -4.83
N ALA A 206 31.08 6.16 -4.20
CA ALA A 206 32.26 5.41 -4.60
C ALA A 206 32.10 4.80 -6.00
N GLN A 207 30.94 4.19 -6.29
CA GLN A 207 30.64 3.64 -7.61
C GLN A 207 30.64 4.71 -8.71
N GLU A 208 30.08 5.90 -8.43
CA GLU A 208 30.09 7.00 -9.41
C GLU A 208 31.51 7.54 -9.66
N GLN A 209 32.34 7.61 -8.61
CA GLN A 209 33.75 7.98 -8.75
C GLN A 209 34.53 6.97 -9.60
N GLU A 210 34.30 5.67 -9.40
CA GLU A 210 34.90 4.62 -10.23
C GLU A 210 34.44 4.72 -11.68
N ARG A 211 33.13 4.92 -11.94
CA ARG A 211 32.60 5.13 -13.29
C ARG A 211 33.25 6.33 -13.97
N HIS A 212 33.37 7.46 -13.28
CA HIS A 212 34.03 8.64 -13.81
C HIS A 212 35.53 8.43 -14.06
N ALA A 213 36.22 7.67 -13.20
CA ALA A 213 37.63 7.32 -13.40
C ALA A 213 37.82 6.44 -14.64
N MET A 214 36.98 5.41 -14.82
CA MET A 214 36.98 4.55 -16.01
C MET A 214 36.66 5.33 -17.29
N GLU A 215 35.70 6.25 -17.24
CA GLU A 215 35.39 7.12 -18.38
C GLU A 215 36.56 8.04 -18.75
N LYS A 216 37.25 8.61 -17.75
CA LYS A 216 38.44 9.44 -18.00
C LYS A 216 39.56 8.62 -18.61
N ASP A 217 39.85 7.44 -18.08
CA ASP A 217 40.91 6.57 -18.58
C ASP A 217 40.63 6.12 -20.03
N SER A 218 39.38 5.75 -20.34
CA SER A 218 38.95 5.38 -21.70
C SER A 218 39.07 6.54 -22.71
N LYS A 219 38.83 7.79 -22.28
CA LYS A 219 39.01 8.99 -23.12
C LYS A 219 40.49 9.27 -23.36
N ILE A 220 41.35 9.07 -22.36
CA ILE A 220 42.80 9.24 -22.48
C ILE A 220 43.39 8.21 -23.45
N THR A 221 43.04 6.93 -23.32
CA THR A 221 43.49 5.87 -24.24
C THR A 221 43.02 6.11 -25.67
N LYS A 222 41.76 6.53 -25.88
CA LYS A 222 41.28 6.89 -27.23
C LYS A 222 42.03 8.07 -27.84
N LYS A 223 42.38 9.08 -27.05
CA LYS A 223 43.13 10.25 -27.53
C LYS A 223 44.57 9.88 -27.91
N LYS A 224 45.22 9.00 -27.13
CA LYS A 224 46.58 8.53 -27.36
C LYS A 224 46.69 7.70 -28.64
N ARG A 225 45.75 6.77 -28.87
CA ARG A 225 45.66 5.99 -30.12
C ARG A 225 45.46 6.87 -31.36
N LYS A 226 44.73 7.98 -31.24
CA LYS A 226 44.44 8.90 -32.35
C LYS A 226 45.61 9.87 -32.64
N SER A 227 46.49 10.12 -31.67
CA SER A 227 47.73 10.87 -31.90
C SER A 227 48.82 10.00 -32.53
N GLU A 228 48.93 8.74 -32.11
CA GLU A 228 49.89 7.77 -32.69
C GLU A 228 49.56 7.48 -34.16
N SER A 229 48.28 7.34 -34.51
CA SER A 229 47.86 7.15 -35.91
C SER A 229 48.05 8.38 -36.82
N LYS A 230 48.38 9.55 -36.26
CA LYS A 230 48.60 10.81 -37.00
C LYS A 230 50.08 11.14 -37.19
N SER A 231 50.98 10.48 -36.46
CA SER A 231 52.44 10.61 -36.62
C SER A 231 53.04 9.63 -37.62
N GLU A 232 52.24 8.70 -38.17
CA GLU A 232 52.65 7.69 -39.15
C GLU A 232 52.23 8.03 -40.60
N LEU A 233 51.74 9.23 -40.85
CA LEU A 233 51.39 9.79 -42.18
C LEU A 233 52.26 11.00 -42.48
#